data_AF-A0A9N9HDG4-F1
#
_entry.id   AF-A0A9N9HDG4-F1
#
_cell.length_a   1.000
_cell.length_b   1.000
_cell.length_c   1.000
_cell.angle_alpha   90.00
_cell.angle_beta   90.00
_cell.angle_gamma   90.00
#
_symmetry.space_group_name_H-M   'P 1'
#
loop_
_entity.id
_entity.type
_entity.pdbx_description
1 polymer ?
#
loop_
_entity_poly.entity_id
_entity_poly.type
_entity_poly.pdbx_seq_one_letter_code
_entity_poly.pdbx_strand_id
1 'polypeptide(L)'
;MPSEFCRDAKPPSNSCSVPKCKQSLSVLSHTCQYCNMKYCITHRHPEAHSQKCVEKVRSSAHAGFKQESMRFISQERRDPGSTNAKNFNAEKNKEELKKRFKEKLDKIRREERGGKGF
;
A
#
# COMPACT_ATOMS: atom_id res chain seq x y z
N MET A 1 49.43 9.84 -25.62
CA MET A 1 49.01 10.54 -24.39
C MET A 1 47.51 10.79 -24.47
N PRO A 2 46.70 10.47 -23.45
CA PRO A 2 46.34 9.18 -22.82
C PRO A 2 45.02 8.61 -23.43
N SER A 3 44.82 7.28 -23.52
CA SER A 3 43.92 6.46 -22.67
C SER A 3 42.78 7.26 -22.00
N GLU A 4 41.51 6.91 -22.20
CA GLU A 4 40.77 6.06 -21.26
C GLU A 4 39.56 5.42 -21.97
N PHE A 5 39.58 4.09 -22.13
CA PHE A 5 38.39 3.31 -22.40
C PHE A 5 37.52 3.33 -21.13
N CYS A 6 36.37 4.00 -21.17
CA CYS A 6 35.34 3.88 -20.14
C CYS A 6 34.70 2.48 -20.20
N ARG A 7 35.39 1.49 -19.64
CA ARG A 7 34.86 0.21 -19.16
C ARG A 7 35.42 0.15 -17.74
N ASP A 8 34.66 0.30 -16.66
CA ASP A 8 33.60 -0.59 -16.22
C ASP A 8 32.69 0.13 -15.22
N ALA A 9 31.62 0.77 -15.69
CA ALA A 9 30.49 1.07 -14.82
C ALA A 9 29.65 -0.22 -14.74
N LYS A 10 29.87 -1.01 -13.68
CA LYS A 10 29.03 -2.19 -13.38
C LYS A 10 27.56 -1.74 -13.40
N PRO A 11 26.75 -2.17 -14.38
CA PRO A 11 25.37 -1.70 -14.47
C PRO A 11 24.65 -2.08 -13.17
N PRO A 12 23.76 -1.22 -12.65
CA PRO A 12 22.92 -1.62 -11.53
C PRO A 12 22.25 -2.93 -11.93
N SER A 13 22.24 -3.90 -11.02
CA SER A 13 21.73 -5.24 -11.26
C SER A 13 20.25 -5.16 -11.65
N ASN A 14 19.99 -4.96 -12.94
CA ASN A 14 18.69 -5.03 -13.58
C ASN A 14 18.27 -6.49 -13.63
N SER A 15 18.39 -7.24 -12.54
CA SER A 15 18.11 -8.66 -12.46
C SER A 15 17.10 -8.87 -11.34
N CYS A 16 16.19 -9.81 -11.56
CA CYS A 16 15.20 -10.20 -10.56
C CYS A 16 15.88 -10.50 -9.21
N SER A 17 15.35 -9.96 -8.11
CA SER A 17 15.92 -10.19 -6.77
C SER A 17 15.64 -11.59 -6.18
N VAL A 18 15.18 -12.55 -7.00
CA VAL A 18 14.96 -13.94 -6.60
C VAL A 18 16.25 -14.71 -6.88
N PRO A 19 16.82 -15.45 -5.91
CA PRO A 19 18.14 -16.08 -6.05
C PRO A 19 18.21 -17.11 -7.18
N LYS A 20 17.07 -17.67 -7.60
CA LYS A 20 16.97 -18.65 -8.71
C LYS A 20 16.67 -18.01 -10.07
N CYS A 21 16.49 -16.69 -10.15
CA CYS A 21 16.07 -16.00 -11.36
C CYS A 21 17.18 -15.09 -11.89
N LYS A 22 17.63 -15.32 -13.13
CA LYS A 22 18.62 -14.47 -13.84
C LYS A 22 17.97 -13.54 -14.86
N GLN A 23 16.66 -13.36 -14.81
CA GLN A 23 15.91 -12.61 -15.81
C GLN A 23 16.18 -11.10 -15.67
N SER A 24 16.43 -10.43 -16.80
CA SER A 24 16.70 -9.00 -16.82
C SER A 24 15.42 -8.18 -16.66
N LEU A 25 15.48 -7.18 -15.79
CA LEU A 25 14.45 -6.19 -15.46
C LEU A 25 14.56 -4.93 -16.34
N SER A 26 15.34 -5.00 -17.43
CA SER A 26 15.71 -3.83 -18.25
C SER A 26 14.53 -3.23 -19.01
N VAL A 27 13.46 -3.99 -19.24
CA VAL A 27 12.29 -3.56 -20.02
C VAL A 27 11.05 -3.48 -19.13
N LEU A 28 10.83 -4.50 -18.27
CA LEU A 28 9.69 -4.56 -17.37
C LEU A 28 10.15 -5.02 -15.99
N SER A 29 9.89 -4.18 -14.99
CA SER A 29 10.17 -4.48 -13.59
C SER A 29 8.93 -4.19 -12.75
N HIS A 30 8.66 -5.06 -11.78
CA HIS A 30 7.58 -4.86 -10.81
C HIS A 30 8.17 -4.74 -9.41
N THR A 31 7.83 -3.68 -8.70
CA THR A 31 8.27 -3.46 -7.32
C THR A 31 7.20 -3.97 -6.36
N CYS A 32 7.57 -4.90 -5.48
CA CYS A 32 6.66 -5.40 -4.46
C CYS A 32 6.43 -4.35 -3.37
N GLN A 33 5.18 -4.03 -3.05
CA GLN A 33 4.82 -3.01 -2.04
C GLN A 33 5.18 -3.43 -0.60
N TYR A 34 5.46 -4.72 -0.36
CA TYR A 34 5.68 -5.27 0.98
C TYR A 34 7.17 -5.39 1.36
N CYS A 35 8.05 -5.63 0.38
CA CYS A 35 9.50 -5.74 0.57
C CYS A 35 10.30 -4.69 -0.22
N ASN A 36 9.64 -3.89 -1.07
CA ASN A 36 10.25 -2.85 -1.91
C ASN A 36 11.38 -3.34 -2.84
N MET A 37 11.40 -4.64 -3.14
CA MET A 37 12.35 -5.24 -4.08
C MET A 37 11.76 -5.32 -5.49
N LYS A 38 12.64 -5.30 -6.50
CA LYS A 38 12.25 -5.40 -7.91
C LYS A 38 12.30 -6.84 -8.40
N TYR A 39 11.20 -7.26 -9.03
CA TYR A 39 11.02 -8.60 -9.56
C TYR A 39 10.61 -8.56 -11.04
N CYS A 40 10.88 -9.64 -11.75
CA CYS A 40 10.40 -9.80 -13.12
C CYS A 40 8.90 -10.14 -13.12
N ILE A 41 8.27 -10.11 -14.29
CA ILE A 41 6.82 -10.32 -14.43
C ILE A 41 6.35 -11.68 -13.89
N THR A 42 7.19 -12.73 -13.96
CA THR A 42 6.89 -14.06 -13.42
C THR A 42 6.98 -14.11 -11.89
N HIS A 43 7.87 -13.31 -11.29
CA HIS A 43 8.07 -13.26 -9.83
C HIS A 43 7.41 -12.06 -9.15
N ARG A 44 6.56 -11.32 -9.87
CA ARG A 44 5.85 -10.14 -9.33
C ARG A 44 4.92 -10.51 -8.17
N HIS A 45 4.39 -11.73 -8.18
CA HIS A 45 3.44 -12.19 -7.17
C HIS A 45 4.18 -12.56 -5.86
N PRO A 46 3.61 -12.23 -4.69
CA PRO A 46 4.22 -12.49 -3.39
C PRO A 46 4.57 -13.96 -3.17
N GLU A 47 3.74 -14.87 -3.69
CA GLU A 47 3.94 -16.33 -3.64
C GLU A 47 5.22 -16.79 -4.34
N ALA A 48 5.63 -16.07 -5.39
CA ALA A 48 6.76 -16.46 -6.22
C ALA A 48 8.12 -16.03 -5.64
N HIS A 49 8.16 -15.10 -4.67
CA HIS A 49 9.43 -14.57 -4.16
C HIS A 49 9.60 -14.64 -2.63
N SER A 50 8.54 -14.59 -1.82
CA SER A 50 8.71 -14.69 -0.37
C SER A 50 7.43 -15.07 0.37
N GLN A 51 7.51 -16.12 1.19
CA GLN A 51 6.44 -16.47 2.14
C GLN A 51 6.09 -15.32 3.09
N LYS A 52 7.08 -14.53 3.52
CA LYS A 52 6.85 -13.33 4.35
C LYS A 52 6.02 -12.27 3.61
N CYS A 53 6.15 -12.15 2.29
CA CYS A 53 5.32 -11.25 1.51
C CYS A 53 3.88 -11.79 1.39
N VAL A 54 3.72 -13.11 1.23
CA VAL A 54 2.40 -13.77 1.26
C VAL A 54 1.68 -13.51 2.59
N GLU A 55 2.38 -13.70 3.71
CA GLU A 55 1.83 -13.43 5.04
C GLU A 55 1.43 -11.96 5.22
N LYS A 56 2.22 -11.01 4.72
CA LYS A 56 1.89 -9.59 4.77
C LYS A 56 0.66 -9.25 3.92
N VAL A 57 0.52 -9.84 2.73
CA VAL A 57 -0.67 -9.68 1.88
C VAL A 57 -1.89 -10.20 2.60
N ARG A 58 -1.82 -11.43 3.12
CA ARG A 58 -2.92 -12.07 3.84
C ARG A 58 -3.30 -11.29 5.10
N SER A 59 -2.32 -10.84 5.87
CA SER A 59 -2.55 -10.04 7.07
C SER A 59 -3.17 -8.68 6.74
N SER A 60 -2.73 -8.03 5.65
CA SER A 60 -3.29 -6.76 5.19
C SER A 60 -4.73 -6.92 4.71
N ALA A 61 -5.02 -7.97 3.94
CA ALA A 61 -6.38 -8.29 3.51
C ALA A 61 -7.29 -8.60 4.70
N HIS A 62 -6.81 -9.41 5.66
CA HIS A 62 -7.55 -9.74 6.87
C HIS A 62 -7.79 -8.52 7.77
N ALA A 63 -6.79 -7.64 7.92
CA ALA A 63 -6.94 -6.39 8.67
C ALA A 63 -7.95 -5.45 8.00
N GLY A 64 -7.92 -5.33 6.66
CA GLY A 64 -8.90 -4.56 5.90
C GLY A 64 -10.32 -5.10 6.08
N PHE A 65 -10.50 -6.41 5.91
CA PHE A 65 -11.79 -7.09 6.12
C PHE A 65 -12.29 -6.92 7.55
N LYS A 66 -11.43 -7.12 8.55
CA LYS A 66 -11.76 -6.93 9.97
C LYS A 66 -12.18 -5.49 10.27
N GLN A 67 -11.48 -4.52 9.71
CA GLN A 67 -11.83 -3.12 9.89
C GLN A 67 -13.17 -2.79 9.24
N GLU A 68 -13.42 -3.31 8.05
CA GLU A 68 -14.68 -3.12 7.33
C GLU A 68 -15.85 -3.77 8.06
N SER A 69 -15.73 -5.04 8.46
CA SER A 69 -16.77 -5.74 9.22
C SER A 69 -17.06 -5.05 10.55
N MET A 70 -16.04 -4.61 11.28
CA MET A 70 -16.23 -3.83 12.52
C MET A 70 -16.95 -2.51 12.28
N ARG A 71 -16.75 -1.85 11.13
CA ARG A 71 -17.49 -0.63 10.78
C ARG A 71 -18.97 -0.92 10.56
N PHE A 72 -19.31 -1.95 9.78
CA PHE A 72 -20.70 -2.36 9.57
C PHE A 72 -21.40 -2.69 10.89
N ILE A 73 -20.75 -3.48 11.77
CA ILE A 73 -21.30 -3.82 13.09
C ILE A 73 -21.49 -2.56 13.95
N SER A 74 -20.50 -1.65 13.94
CA SER A 74 -20.59 -0.41 14.73
C SER A 74 -21.68 0.52 14.22
N GLN A 75 -21.95 0.51 12.91
CA GLN A 75 -23.02 1.29 12.32
C GLN A 75 -24.40 0.74 12.73
N GLU A 76 -24.59 -0.57 12.62
CA GLU A 76 -25.83 -1.23 13.05
C GLU A 76 -26.10 -1.03 14.55
N ARG A 77 -25.05 -0.97 15.38
CA ARG A 77 -25.19 -0.64 16.81
C ARG A 77 -25.59 0.81 17.07
N ARG A 78 -25.19 1.75 16.22
CA ARG A 78 -25.54 3.17 16.36
C ARG A 78 -26.94 3.46 15.88
N ASP A 79 -27.32 2.85 14.77
CA ASP A 79 -28.59 3.04 14.10
C ASP A 79 -29.08 1.66 13.61
N PRO A 80 -29.86 0.94 14.43
CA PRO A 80 -30.34 -0.40 14.11
C PRO A 80 -31.29 -0.35 12.90
N GLY A 81 -31.04 -1.19 11.89
CA GLY A 81 -31.72 -1.19 10.60
C GLY A 81 -31.09 -0.24 9.57
N SER A 82 -30.12 0.59 9.95
CA SER A 82 -29.46 1.48 8.99
C SER A 82 -28.70 0.71 7.92
N THR A 83 -28.18 -0.49 8.23
CA THR A 83 -27.44 -1.31 7.25
C THR A 83 -28.34 -2.14 6.33
N ASN A 84 -29.62 -2.35 6.67
CA ASN A 84 -30.58 -3.08 5.84
C ASN A 84 -31.50 -2.15 5.01
N ALA A 85 -31.42 -0.85 5.24
CA ALA A 85 -32.25 0.14 4.57
C ALA A 85 -31.97 0.18 3.06
N LYS A 86 -33.01 0.37 2.24
CA LYS A 86 -32.91 0.44 0.77
C LYS A 86 -31.95 1.54 0.27
N ASN A 87 -31.72 2.57 1.07
CA ASN A 87 -30.85 3.71 0.74
C ASN A 87 -29.44 3.57 1.34
N PHE A 88 -29.14 2.48 2.02
CA PHE A 88 -27.83 2.28 2.62
C PHE A 88 -26.78 2.05 1.54
N ASN A 89 -25.77 2.93 1.50
CA ASN A 89 -24.65 2.80 0.60
C ASN A 89 -23.34 2.84 1.40
N ALA A 90 -22.70 1.67 1.51
CA ALA A 90 -21.49 1.49 2.29
C ALA A 90 -20.31 2.31 1.76
N GLU A 91 -20.18 2.49 0.44
CA GLU A 91 -19.12 3.27 -0.18
C GLU A 91 -19.27 4.77 0.13
N LYS A 92 -20.47 5.34 -0.07
CA LYS A 92 -20.75 6.74 0.26
C LYS A 92 -20.50 7.03 1.74
N ASN A 93 -20.95 6.14 2.62
CA ASN A 93 -20.71 6.28 4.06
C ASN A 93 -19.20 6.25 4.39
N LYS A 94 -18.45 5.33 3.76
CA LYS A 94 -17.00 5.22 3.91
C LYS A 94 -16.27 6.47 3.40
N GLU A 95 -16.69 7.05 2.28
CA GLU A 95 -16.12 8.30 1.76
C GLU A 95 -16.40 9.49 2.66
N GLU A 96 -17.63 9.64 3.14
CA GLU A 96 -17.99 10.71 4.07
C GLU A 96 -17.18 10.63 5.36
N LEU A 97 -17.02 9.43 5.92
CA LEU A 97 -16.19 9.19 7.09
C LEU A 97 -14.72 9.54 6.83
N LYS A 98 -14.17 9.17 5.66
CA LYS A 98 -12.82 9.55 5.24
C LYS A 98 -12.67 11.06 5.14
N LYS A 99 -13.65 11.77 4.57
CA LYS A 99 -13.65 13.22 4.43
C LYS A 99 -13.64 13.91 5.79
N ARG A 100 -14.55 13.51 6.70
CA ARG A 100 -14.61 14.02 8.08
C ARG A 100 -13.30 13.77 8.83
N PHE A 101 -12.70 12.59 8.66
CA PHE A 101 -11.41 12.27 9.27
C PHE A 101 -10.29 13.16 8.74
N LYS A 102 -10.20 13.35 7.41
CA LYS A 102 -9.23 14.24 6.77
C LYS A 102 -9.38 15.68 7.25
N GLU A 103 -10.61 16.20 7.30
CA GLU A 103 -10.90 17.56 7.78
C GLU A 103 -10.44 17.77 9.22
N LYS A 104 -10.63 16.76 10.09
CA LYS A 104 -10.15 16.79 11.47
C LYS A 104 -8.62 16.82 11.55
N LEU A 105 -7.93 16.05 10.71
CA LEU A 105 -6.45 16.09 10.61
C LEU A 105 -5.95 17.45 10.11
N ASP A 106 -6.61 18.04 9.12
CA ASP A 106 -6.28 19.38 8.61
C ASP A 106 -6.56 20.48 9.64
N LYS A 107 -7.60 20.32 10.47
CA LYS A 107 -7.87 21.24 11.58
C LYS A 107 -6.77 21.18 12.63
N ILE A 108 -6.39 19.98 13.09
CA ILE A 108 -5.29 19.78 14.06
C ILE A 108 -3.98 20.38 13.51
N ARG A 109 -3.64 20.09 12.24
CA ARG A 109 -2.46 20.65 11.59
C ARG A 109 -2.47 22.18 11.53
N ARG A 110 -3.63 22.83 11.39
CA ARG A 110 -3.76 24.29 11.42
C ARG A 110 -3.61 24.85 12.84
N GLU A 111 -4.21 24.19 13.83
CA GLU A 111 -4.08 24.54 15.25
C GLU A 111 -2.61 24.44 15.71
N GLU A 112 -1.88 23.40 15.30
CA GLU A 112 -0.44 23.25 15.59
C GLU A 112 0.45 24.33 14.95
N ARG A 113 0.07 24.86 13.78
CA ARG A 113 0.77 25.98 13.12
C ARG A 113 0.43 27.33 13.76
N GLY A 114 -0.80 27.50 14.25
CA GLY A 114 -1.24 28.71 14.95
C GLY A 114 -0.78 28.79 16.41
N GLY A 115 -0.43 27.66 17.02
CA GLY A 115 0.03 27.59 18.43
C GLY A 115 1.52 27.86 18.66
N LYS A 116 2.33 27.99 17.59
CA LYS A 116 3.74 28.45 17.69
C LYS A 116 3.81 29.95 17.43
N GLY A 117 3.30 30.72 18.38
CA GLY A 117 3.25 32.18 18.29
C GLY A 117 2.89 32.81 19.63
N PHE A 118 3.62 32.45 20.68
CA PHE A 118 3.69 33.17 21.95
C PHE A 118 5.13 33.08 22.46
#